data_AF-A0A8S3J6T7-F1
#
_entry.id   AF-A0A8S3J6T7-F1
#
_cell.length_a   1.000
_cell.length_b   1.000
_cell.length_c   1.000
_cell.angle_alpha   90.00
_cell.angle_beta   90.00
_cell.angle_gamma   90.00
#
_symmetry.space_group_name_H-M   'P 1'
#
loop_
_entity.id
_entity.type
_entity.pdbx_description
1 polymer ?
#
loop_
_entity_poly.entity_id
_entity_poly.type
_entity_poly.pdbx_seq_one_letter_code
_entity_poly.pdbx_strand_id
1 'polypeptide(L)'
;MNDINLNMNGQQLINSTNTNNNNNNNNNNNNNNGLNSALGLNTISTTNTMMATSDDSFRISHINRNFGFCRSYPLVLVLPKDILDESVKKVARCHKLQRVPVIVWRNPRTKSLLLRGSSFCNKGFINLLV
;
A
#
# COMPACT_ATOMS: atom_id res chain seq x y z
N MET A 1 18.93 23.79 -25.03
CA MET A 1 20.17 24.22 -24.38
C MET A 1 19.90 24.30 -22.88
N ASN A 2 20.57 23.49 -22.06
CA ASN A 2 20.58 23.63 -20.60
C ASN A 2 21.92 24.27 -20.27
N ASP A 3 21.92 25.51 -19.78
CA ASP A 3 23.16 26.23 -19.50
C ASP A 3 23.72 25.76 -18.16
N ILE A 4 24.83 25.00 -18.22
CA ILE A 4 25.61 24.59 -17.06
C ILE A 4 26.53 25.76 -16.71
N ASN A 5 26.29 26.42 -15.58
CA ASN A 5 27.17 27.48 -15.12
C ASN A 5 28.43 26.86 -14.48
N LEU A 6 29.53 26.80 -15.26
CA LEU A 6 30.84 26.30 -14.84
C LEU A 6 31.66 27.42 -14.18
N ASN A 7 32.41 27.10 -13.12
CA ASN A 7 33.50 27.96 -12.63
C ASN A 7 34.70 27.89 -13.61
N MET A 8 35.62 28.87 -13.60
CA MET A 8 36.81 28.95 -14.47
C MET A 8 37.77 27.73 -14.42
N ASN A 9 37.53 26.74 -13.56
CA ASN A 9 38.27 25.46 -13.52
C ASN A 9 37.45 24.24 -13.98
N GLY A 10 36.26 24.43 -14.56
CA GLY A 10 35.50 23.35 -15.22
C GLY A 10 34.80 22.33 -14.29
N GLN A 11 34.65 22.61 -12.99
CA GLN A 11 33.88 21.77 -12.05
C GLN A 11 32.52 22.39 -11.71
N GLN A 12 31.50 21.54 -11.50
CA GLN A 12 30.13 21.95 -11.13
C GLN A 12 30.10 22.50 -9.70
N LEU A 13 29.45 23.66 -9.49
CA LEU A 13 29.32 24.30 -8.18
C LEU A 13 28.10 23.73 -7.42
N ILE A 14 28.32 23.06 -6.28
CA ILE A 14 27.27 22.56 -5.37
C ILE A 14 26.99 23.60 -4.27
N ASN A 15 25.82 24.24 -4.31
CA ASN A 15 25.37 25.14 -3.24
C ASN A 15 24.89 24.32 -2.03
N SER A 16 25.59 24.47 -0.90
CA SER A 16 25.28 23.84 0.38
C SER A 16 24.25 24.66 1.16
N THR A 17 23.20 24.03 1.69
CA THR A 17 22.46 24.55 2.85
C THR A 17 22.67 23.66 4.07
N ASN A 18 23.01 24.34 5.14
CA ASN A 18 23.59 23.89 6.39
C ASN A 18 22.49 23.86 7.46
N THR A 19 22.27 22.74 8.15
CA THR A 19 21.61 22.71 9.47
C THR A 19 22.20 21.60 10.35
N ASN A 20 22.62 22.02 11.54
CA ASN A 20 23.43 21.34 12.56
C ASN A 20 22.67 20.39 13.51
N ASN A 21 23.43 19.40 14.01
CA ASN A 21 23.48 18.81 15.35
C ASN A 21 22.28 18.03 15.94
N ASN A 22 22.50 16.75 16.27
CA ASN A 22 22.77 16.34 17.66
C ASN A 22 23.26 14.88 17.80
N ASN A 23 24.19 14.73 18.75
CA ASN A 23 24.92 13.56 19.23
C ASN A 23 24.10 12.28 19.46
N ASN A 24 24.71 11.11 19.20
CA ASN A 24 25.14 10.21 20.27
C ASN A 24 26.04 9.07 19.76
N ASN A 25 27.17 8.94 20.45
CA ASN A 25 28.13 7.85 20.33
C ASN A 25 27.48 6.50 20.62
N ASN A 26 27.89 5.46 19.88
CA ASN A 26 28.41 4.25 20.50
C ASN A 26 29.16 3.42 19.45
N ASN A 27 30.49 3.41 19.59
CA ASN A 27 31.36 2.42 19.00
C ASN A 27 31.03 1.06 19.59
N ASN A 28 30.85 0.04 18.74
CA ASN A 28 31.20 -1.32 19.09
C ASN A 28 31.68 -2.04 17.81
N ASN A 29 33.01 -2.05 17.66
CA ASN A 29 33.71 -2.97 16.78
C ASN A 29 33.53 -4.38 17.31
N ASN A 30 33.05 -5.31 16.49
CA ASN A 30 33.35 -6.73 16.66
C ASN A 30 33.60 -7.35 15.29
N ASN A 31 34.88 -7.57 15.03
CA ASN A 31 35.41 -8.35 13.91
C ASN A 31 35.09 -9.82 14.13
N ASN A 32 34.43 -10.47 13.19
CA ASN A 32 34.48 -11.93 13.05
C ASN A 32 34.70 -12.29 11.58
N ASN A 33 35.95 -12.66 11.28
CA ASN A 33 36.34 -13.30 10.03
C ASN A 33 35.93 -14.78 10.09
N GLY A 34 35.31 -15.29 9.03
CA GLY A 34 35.38 -16.71 8.67
C GLY A 34 34.04 -17.43 8.46
N LEU A 35 33.94 -18.08 7.28
CA LEU A 35 33.11 -19.25 6.97
C LEU A 35 31.62 -18.98 6.68
N ASN A 36 31.29 -18.50 5.47
CA ASN A 36 29.97 -18.71 4.83
C ASN A 36 30.10 -18.68 3.29
N SER A 37 30.82 -19.64 2.70
CA SER A 37 30.96 -19.78 1.24
C SER A 37 29.98 -20.79 0.61
N ALA A 38 28.91 -21.17 1.29
CA ALA A 38 27.97 -22.18 0.78
C ALA A 38 26.49 -21.76 0.74
N LEU A 39 26.13 -20.60 1.30
CA LEU A 39 24.78 -20.03 1.23
C LEU A 39 24.96 -18.53 1.04
N GLY A 40 24.68 -18.04 -0.16
CA GLY A 40 24.86 -16.63 -0.54
C GLY A 40 23.88 -15.68 0.16
N LEU A 41 23.99 -15.54 1.47
CA LEU A 41 23.39 -14.44 2.23
C LEU A 41 24.44 -13.36 2.43
N ASN A 42 24.63 -12.55 1.38
CA ASN A 42 25.19 -11.22 1.54
C ASN A 42 24.03 -10.26 1.76
N THR A 43 23.91 -9.74 2.98
CA THR A 43 23.12 -8.55 3.30
C THR A 43 23.71 -7.37 2.53
N ILE A 44 23.26 -7.17 1.30
CA ILE A 44 23.35 -5.89 0.62
C ILE A 44 22.01 -5.23 0.88
N SER A 45 22.05 -4.06 1.53
CA SER A 45 20.97 -3.08 1.66
C SER A 45 20.27 -2.89 0.31
N THR A 46 19.36 -3.79 -0.01
CA THR A 46 18.55 -3.73 -1.20
C THR A 46 17.37 -2.91 -0.75
N THR A 47 17.39 -1.66 -1.18
CA THR A 47 16.24 -0.76 -1.19
C THR A 47 14.97 -1.57 -1.23
N ASN A 48 14.09 -1.36 -0.25
CA ASN A 48 12.72 -1.85 -0.28
C ASN A 48 11.96 -1.05 -1.36
N THR A 49 12.49 -0.98 -2.57
CA THR A 49 11.78 -0.67 -3.80
C THR A 49 11.24 -1.99 -4.32
N MET A 50 10.46 -2.70 -3.48
CA MET A 50 9.39 -3.54 -3.99
C MET A 50 8.44 -2.59 -4.67
N MET A 51 8.76 -2.29 -5.94
CA MET A 51 7.96 -1.62 -6.95
C MET A 51 6.66 -1.06 -6.38
N ALA A 52 6.74 0.07 -5.67
CA ALA A 52 5.60 0.90 -5.43
C ALA A 52 5.24 1.49 -6.79
N THR A 53 4.62 0.67 -7.64
CA THR A 53 3.84 1.19 -8.74
C THR A 53 2.78 2.02 -8.05
N SER A 54 2.95 3.34 -8.10
CA SER A 54 2.02 4.37 -7.65
C SER A 54 0.70 4.23 -8.43
N ASP A 55 -0.02 3.16 -8.11
CA ASP A 55 -1.27 2.73 -8.72
C ASP A 55 -2.16 2.21 -7.57
N ASP A 56 -2.32 3.09 -6.60
CA ASP A 56 -2.89 2.87 -5.28
C ASP A 56 -4.43 2.90 -5.39
N SER A 57 -5.00 2.20 -6.37
CA SER A 57 -6.44 2.26 -6.69
C SER A 57 -7.31 1.52 -5.66
N PHE A 58 -6.71 0.76 -4.75
CA PHE A 58 -7.40 -0.08 -3.78
C PHE A 58 -6.87 0.17 -2.37
N ARG A 59 -7.75 0.07 -1.38
CA ARG A 59 -7.40 0.10 0.04
C ARG A 59 -7.82 -1.18 0.73
N ILE A 60 -7.15 -1.43 1.84
CA ILE A 60 -7.51 -2.45 2.80
C ILE A 60 -8.51 -1.86 3.80
N SER A 61 -9.68 -2.49 3.93
CA SER A 61 -10.73 -2.14 4.88
C SER A 61 -10.79 -3.15 6.02
N HIS A 62 -10.94 -2.61 7.23
CA HIS A 62 -11.17 -3.38 8.46
C HIS A 62 -12.63 -3.29 8.92
N ILE A 63 -13.56 -2.93 8.03
CA ILE A 63 -14.99 -2.81 8.34
C ILE A 63 -15.58 -4.08 8.97
N ASN A 64 -15.03 -5.26 8.65
CA ASN A 64 -15.49 -6.54 9.14
C ASN A 64 -14.62 -7.12 10.27
N ARG A 65 -13.76 -6.33 10.92
CA ARG A 65 -12.84 -6.81 11.98
C ARG A 65 -13.54 -7.49 13.17
N ASN A 66 -14.80 -7.16 13.43
CA ASN A 66 -15.63 -7.74 14.50
C ASN A 66 -16.70 -8.71 13.97
N PHE A 67 -16.68 -9.06 12.68
CA PHE A 67 -17.72 -9.85 12.01
C PHE A 67 -19.17 -9.29 12.12
N GLY A 68 -19.32 -8.05 12.57
CA GLY A 68 -20.61 -7.37 12.68
C GLY A 68 -21.14 -6.86 11.33
N PHE A 69 -20.28 -6.72 10.32
CA PHE A 69 -20.66 -6.28 8.98
C PHE A 69 -21.14 -7.43 8.10
N CYS A 70 -20.40 -8.54 8.05
CA CYS A 70 -20.82 -9.76 7.38
C CYS A 70 -20.12 -10.97 8.00
N ARG A 71 -20.87 -11.87 8.62
CA ARG A 71 -20.32 -13.05 9.32
C ARG A 71 -19.58 -14.04 8.41
N SER A 72 -19.88 -14.03 7.11
CA SER A 72 -19.30 -14.97 6.14
C SER A 72 -18.06 -14.43 5.41
N TYR A 73 -17.73 -13.16 5.63
CA TYR A 73 -16.58 -12.51 5.01
C TYR A 73 -15.36 -12.52 5.95
N PRO A 74 -14.13 -12.46 5.41
CA PRO A 74 -12.93 -12.36 6.23
C PRO A 74 -12.91 -11.05 7.02
N LEU A 75 -12.00 -10.95 8.01
CA LEU A 75 -11.85 -9.75 8.84
C LEU A 75 -11.50 -8.50 8.02
N VAL A 76 -10.78 -8.72 6.92
CA VAL A 76 -10.17 -7.69 6.10
C VAL A 76 -10.67 -7.81 4.67
N LEU A 77 -11.09 -6.68 4.09
CA LEU A 77 -11.65 -6.62 2.73
C LEU A 77 -10.86 -5.64 1.87
N VAL A 78 -10.67 -5.98 0.60
CA VAL A 78 -10.04 -5.07 -0.38
C VAL A 78 -11.12 -4.33 -1.15
N LEU A 79 -11.07 -3.00 -1.12
CA LEU A 79 -12.06 -2.10 -1.72
C LEU A 79 -11.36 -1.02 -2.56
N PRO A 80 -12.07 -0.33 -3.46
CA PRO A 80 -11.53 0.87 -4.11
C PRO A 80 -11.14 1.96 -3.10
N LYS A 81 -10.07 2.70 -3.39
CA LYS A 81 -9.51 3.72 -2.49
C LYS A 81 -10.51 4.82 -2.13
N ASP A 82 -11.30 5.25 -3.11
CA ASP A 82 -12.26 6.36 -2.95
C ASP A 82 -13.53 5.96 -2.17
N ILE A 83 -13.72 4.67 -1.89
CA ILE A 83 -14.89 4.17 -1.18
C ILE A 83 -14.60 4.03 0.31
N LEU A 84 -15.24 4.87 1.10
CA LEU A 84 -15.21 4.86 2.57
C LEU A 84 -16.08 3.73 3.16
N ASP A 85 -15.72 3.26 4.35
CA ASP A 85 -16.45 2.19 5.05
C ASP A 85 -17.93 2.56 5.30
N GLU A 86 -18.25 3.84 5.53
CA GLU A 86 -19.63 4.30 5.68
C GLU A 86 -20.47 4.12 4.41
N SER A 87 -19.88 4.36 3.24
CA SER A 87 -20.55 4.11 1.95
C SER A 87 -20.79 2.61 1.73
N VAL A 88 -19.83 1.78 2.12
CA VAL A 88 -19.95 0.31 2.03
C VAL A 88 -21.10 -0.19 2.90
N LYS A 89 -21.27 0.34 4.12
CA LYS A 89 -22.41 0.01 5.00
C LYS A 89 -23.75 0.34 4.36
N LYS A 90 -23.85 1.48 3.67
CA LYS A 90 -25.06 1.86 2.93
C LYS A 90 -25.36 0.86 1.82
N VAL A 91 -24.35 0.54 0.99
CA VAL A 91 -24.47 -0.42 -0.13
C VAL A 91 -24.81 -1.83 0.37
N ALA A 92 -24.28 -2.25 1.52
CA ALA A 92 -24.53 -3.57 2.09
C ALA A 92 -26.01 -3.85 2.37
N ARG A 93 -26.82 -2.82 2.62
CA ARG A 93 -28.29 -2.96 2.79
C ARG A 93 -28.98 -3.44 1.52
N CYS A 94 -28.36 -3.21 0.37
CA CYS A 94 -28.86 -3.62 -0.94
C CYS A 94 -28.29 -4.98 -1.41
N HIS A 95 -27.52 -5.68 -0.58
CA HIS A 95 -26.98 -7.00 -0.89
C HIS A 95 -27.53 -8.05 0.09
N LYS A 96 -27.89 -9.23 -0.45
CA LYS A 96 -28.28 -10.37 0.40
C LYS A 96 -27.16 -10.71 1.39
N LEU A 97 -27.49 -10.90 2.66
CA LEU A 97 -26.52 -11.22 3.72
C LEU A 97 -25.40 -10.18 3.87
N GLN A 98 -25.60 -8.94 3.42
CA GLN A 98 -24.61 -7.86 3.48
C GLN A 98 -23.28 -8.18 2.76
N ARG A 99 -23.32 -9.13 1.80
CA ARG A 99 -22.17 -9.56 1.02
C ARG A 99 -21.95 -8.62 -0.16
N VAL A 100 -21.42 -7.44 0.15
CA VAL A 100 -21.03 -6.45 -0.86
C VAL A 100 -19.99 -7.01 -1.83
N PRO A 101 -19.91 -6.49 -3.07
CA PRO A 101 -18.85 -6.85 -4.00
C PRO A 101 -17.49 -6.48 -3.40
N VAL A 102 -16.61 -7.47 -3.25
CA VAL A 102 -15.23 -7.30 -2.77
C VAL A 102 -14.25 -7.81 -3.81
N ILE A 103 -13.09 -7.17 -3.90
CA ILE A 103 -12.04 -7.58 -4.82
C ILE A 103 -11.38 -8.84 -4.28
N VAL A 104 -11.38 -9.91 -5.08
CA VAL A 104 -10.75 -11.18 -4.71
C VAL A 104 -9.52 -11.50 -5.54
N TRP A 105 -9.40 -10.89 -6.73
CA TRP A 105 -8.26 -11.09 -7.61
C TRP A 105 -8.08 -9.92 -8.59
N ARG A 106 -6.83 -9.69 -9.01
CA ARG A 106 -6.44 -8.66 -9.98
C ARG A 106 -5.45 -9.26 -10.99
N ASN A 107 -5.67 -9.00 -12.29
CA ASN A 107 -4.70 -9.34 -13.32
C ASN A 107 -3.52 -8.34 -13.29
N PRO A 108 -2.27 -8.78 -13.11
CA PRO A 108 -1.12 -7.87 -13.02
C PRO A 108 -0.83 -7.12 -14.34
N ARG A 109 -1.13 -7.75 -15.49
CA ARG A 109 -0.85 -7.23 -16.83
C ARG A 109 -1.97 -6.35 -17.37
N THR A 110 -3.22 -6.82 -17.32
CA THR A 110 -4.38 -6.11 -17.91
C THR A 110 -5.15 -5.25 -16.92
N LYS A 111 -4.84 -5.35 -15.63
CA LYS A 111 -5.54 -4.66 -14.52
C LYS A 111 -7.03 -5.01 -14.37
N SER A 112 -7.50 -6.07 -15.01
CA SER A 112 -8.86 -6.60 -14.83
C SER A 112 -9.06 -7.11 -13.39
N LEU A 113 -10.28 -6.95 -12.85
CA LEU A 113 -10.63 -7.33 -11.49
C LEU A 113 -11.69 -8.44 -11.47
N LEU A 114 -11.52 -9.38 -10.55
CA LEU A 114 -12.58 -10.32 -10.17
C LEU A 114 -13.18 -9.86 -8.85
N LEU A 115 -14.51 -9.68 -8.86
CA LEU A 115 -15.28 -9.33 -7.68
C LEU A 115 -16.11 -10.54 -7.22
N ARG A 116 -16.21 -10.72 -5.89
CA ARG A 116 -17.12 -11.69 -5.29
C ARG A 116 -18.16 -10.95 -4.45
N GLY A 117 -19.42 -11.31 -4.60
CA GLY A 117 -20.53 -10.70 -3.86
C GLY A 117 -21.70 -11.66 -3.71
N SER A 118 -22.80 -11.17 -3.15
CA SER A 118 -24.13 -11.78 -3.30
C SER A 118 -24.96 -11.04 -4.34
N SER A 119 -26.08 -11.68 -4.70
CA SER A 119 -27.17 -11.04 -5.43
C SER A 119 -27.66 -9.76 -4.73
N PHE A 120 -28.11 -8.83 -5.56
CA PHE A 120 -28.70 -7.56 -5.20
C PHE A 120 -30.14 -7.74 -4.67
N CYS A 121 -30.57 -6.94 -3.69
CA CYS A 121 -31.94 -6.93 -3.19
C CYS A 121 -32.61 -5.56 -3.44
N ASN A 122 -33.66 -5.54 -4.26
CA ASN A 122 -34.40 -4.33 -4.64
C ASN A 122 -35.01 -3.56 -3.46
N LYS A 123 -35.24 -4.23 -2.32
CA LYS A 123 -35.73 -3.63 -1.09
C LYS A 123 -34.74 -2.64 -0.45
N GLY A 124 -33.44 -2.75 -0.75
CA GLY A 124 -32.42 -1.90 -0.16
C GLY A 124 -32.44 -0.45 -0.67
N PHE A 125 -32.86 -0.22 -1.92
CA PHE A 125 -32.90 1.13 -2.51
C PHE A 125 -33.98 2.03 -1.87
N ILE A 126 -35.10 1.44 -1.44
CA ILE A 126 -36.20 2.19 -0.83
C ILE A 126 -35.77 2.79 0.53
N ASN A 127 -34.90 2.09 1.26
CA ASN A 127 -34.30 2.56 2.52
C ASN A 127 -33.06 3.46 2.33
N LEU A 128 -32.61 3.67 1.09
CA LEU A 128 -31.50 4.59 0.77
C LEU A 128 -32.01 5.98 0.36
N LEU A 129 -33.25 6.06 -0.12
CA LEU A 129 -33.89 7.29 -0.60
C LEU A 129 -34.79 7.97 0.45
N VAL A 130 -34.92 7.39 1.64
CA VAL A 130 -35.67 7.93 2.79
C VAL A 130 -34.71 8.42 3.86
#